data_AF-A0A529F8S9-F1
#
_entry.id   AF-A0A529F8S9-F1
#
_cell.length_a   1.000
_cell.length_b   1.000
_cell.length_c   1.000
_cell.angle_alpha   90.00
_cell.angle_beta   90.00
_cell.angle_gamma   90.00
#
_symmetry.space_group_name_H-M   'P 1'
#
loop_
_entity.id
_entity.type
_entity.pdbx_description
1 polymer ?
#
loop_
_entity_poly.entity_id
_entity_poly.type
_entity_poly.pdbx_seq_one_letter_code
_entity_poly.pdbx_strand_id
1 'polypeptide(L)'
;LLDRSVTLVVAQLAILKTGAVYVPIDRAVPLARQEWLMADCAARLVLGESKGVDLAEVTIPVVPIEPLAADAELSTDPGLRLSAEDAAYVMYTSGSTGLPKGVV
;
A
#
# COMPACT_ATOMS: atom_id res chain seq x y z
N LEU A 1 -2.91 -4.08 1.41
CA LEU A 1 -4.07 -4.99 1.50
C LEU A 1 -4.52 -5.08 2.95
N LEU A 2 -5.35 -4.14 3.39
CA LEU A 2 -5.87 -4.07 4.77
C LEU A 2 -7.35 -3.70 4.73
N ASP A 3 -8.12 -4.24 5.67
CA ASP A 3 -9.50 -3.82 5.87
C ASP A 3 -9.56 -2.46 6.57
N ARG A 4 -10.72 -1.80 6.49
CA ARG A 4 -10.97 -0.53 7.18
C ARG A 4 -10.74 -0.69 8.67
N SER A 5 -9.69 -0.06 9.16
CA SER A 5 -9.20 -0.23 10.53
C SER A 5 -8.26 0.91 10.91
N VAL A 6 -7.91 1.03 12.20
CA VAL A 6 -6.84 1.91 12.66
C VAL A 6 -5.50 1.51 12.02
N THR A 7 -5.26 0.21 11.88
CA THR A 7 -4.06 -0.35 11.22
C THR A 7 -3.88 0.17 9.80
N LEU A 8 -4.98 0.30 9.03
CA LEU A 8 -4.93 0.89 7.69
C LEU A 8 -4.42 2.33 7.72
N VAL A 9 -4.93 3.16 8.63
CA VAL A 9 -4.49 4.56 8.76
C VAL A 9 -3.03 4.63 9.20
N VAL A 10 -2.62 3.80 10.16
CA VAL A 10 -1.22 3.70 10.61
C VAL A 10 -0.30 3.31 9.45
N ALA A 11 -0.69 2.32 8.63
CA ALA A 11 0.09 1.89 7.47
C ALA A 11 0.23 3.00 6.42
N GLN A 12 -0.84 3.74 6.13
CA GLN A 12 -0.79 4.89 5.21
C GLN A 12 0.19 5.96 5.72
N LEU A 13 0.09 6.35 6.99
CA LEU A 13 1.00 7.33 7.59
C LEU A 13 2.45 6.84 7.64
N ALA A 14 2.66 5.55 7.92
CA ALA A 14 4.00 4.96 7.90
C ALA A 14 4.63 5.03 6.51
N ILE A 15 3.87 4.72 5.44
CA ILE A 15 4.34 4.86 4.06
C ILE A 15 4.72 6.33 3.77
N LEU A 16 3.83 7.28 4.08
CA LEU A 16 4.07 8.71 3.82
C LEU A 16 5.30 9.24 4.58
N LYS A 17 5.53 8.78 5.81
CA LYS A 17 6.73 9.14 6.59
C LYS A 17 8.04 8.67 5.96
N THR A 18 8.00 7.70 5.05
CA THR A 18 9.19 7.27 4.28
C THR A 18 9.38 8.05 2.98
N GLY A 19 8.44 8.92 2.61
CA GLY A 19 8.41 9.58 1.29
C GLY A 19 7.93 8.65 0.16
N ALA A 20 7.44 7.46 0.48
CA ALA A 20 6.87 6.55 -0.50
C ALA A 20 5.39 6.87 -0.79
N VAL A 21 4.92 6.39 -1.93
CA VAL A 21 3.55 6.55 -2.41
C VAL A 21 2.77 5.27 -2.15
N TYR A 22 1.59 5.35 -1.55
CA TYR A 22 0.74 4.17 -1.37
C TYR A 22 -0.29 4.01 -2.49
N VAL A 23 -0.61 2.76 -2.82
CA VAL A 23 -1.72 2.42 -3.72
C VAL A 23 -2.71 1.57 -2.93
N PRO A 24 -3.93 2.06 -2.64
CA PRO A 24 -4.93 1.26 -1.98
C PRO A 24 -5.45 0.19 -2.94
N ILE A 25 -5.31 -1.07 -2.54
CA ILE A 25 -5.85 -2.22 -3.26
C ILE A 25 -6.94 -2.84 -2.38
N ASP A 26 -8.15 -2.92 -2.93
CA ASP A 26 -9.30 -3.55 -2.29
C ASP A 26 -9.19 -5.07 -2.42
N ARG A 27 -9.27 -5.78 -1.29
CA ARG A 27 -9.20 -7.25 -1.25
C ARG A 27 -10.46 -7.91 -1.82
N ALA A 28 -11.57 -7.18 -1.90
CA ALA A 28 -12.84 -7.69 -2.41
C ALA A 28 -12.84 -7.83 -3.94
N VAL A 29 -11.88 -7.22 -4.65
CA VAL A 29 -11.79 -7.37 -6.11
C VAL A 29 -11.11 -8.70 -6.47
N PRO A 30 -11.37 -9.27 -7.67
CA PRO A 30 -10.74 -10.51 -8.10
C PRO A 30 -9.20 -10.45 -8.04
N LEU A 31 -8.55 -11.58 -7.72
CA LEU A 31 -7.08 -11.67 -7.60
C LEU A 31 -6.35 -11.13 -8.83
N ALA A 32 -6.77 -11.53 -10.03
CA ALA A 32 -6.20 -11.02 -11.29
C ALA A 32 -6.23 -9.48 -11.40
N ARG A 33 -7.24 -8.82 -10.80
CA ARG A 33 -7.30 -7.35 -10.76
C ARG A 33 -6.33 -6.78 -9.73
N GLN A 34 -6.14 -7.44 -8.59
CA GLN A 34 -5.13 -7.05 -7.61
C GLN A 34 -3.72 -7.17 -8.21
N GLU A 35 -3.42 -8.29 -8.88
CA GLU A 35 -2.15 -8.54 -9.57
C GLU A 35 -1.88 -7.52 -10.67
N TRP A 36 -2.89 -7.23 -11.50
CA TRP A 36 -2.78 -6.20 -12.53
C TRP A 36 -2.47 -4.83 -11.92
N LEU A 37 -3.15 -4.44 -10.84
CA LEU A 37 -2.89 -3.16 -10.15
C LEU A 37 -1.46 -3.08 -9.61
N MET A 38 -0.97 -4.15 -8.99
CA MET A 38 0.39 -4.22 -8.45
C MET A 38 1.46 -4.16 -9.55
N ALA A 39 1.20 -4.81 -10.69
CA ALA A 39 2.09 -4.77 -11.85
C ALA A 39 2.10 -3.38 -12.49
N ASP A 40 0.92 -2.77 -12.73
CA ASP A 40 0.79 -1.46 -13.38
C ASP A 40 1.41 -0.34 -12.53
N CYS A 41 1.20 -0.36 -11.21
CA CYS A 41 1.79 0.65 -10.32
C CYS A 41 3.26 0.39 -9.98
N ALA A 42 3.86 -0.67 -10.53
CA ALA A 42 5.23 -1.11 -10.25
C ALA A 42 5.52 -1.22 -8.74
N ALA A 43 4.57 -1.79 -7.99
CA ALA A 43 4.69 -1.93 -6.54
C ALA A 43 5.98 -2.67 -6.16
N ARG A 44 6.79 -2.04 -5.29
CA ARG A 44 8.05 -2.63 -4.79
C ARG A 44 7.86 -3.46 -3.53
N LEU A 45 6.79 -3.17 -2.77
CA LEU A 45 6.43 -3.82 -1.52
C LEU A 45 4.92 -3.84 -1.38
N VAL A 46 4.37 -4.89 -0.77
CA VAL A 46 2.97 -4.97 -0.38
C VAL A 46 2.89 -4.98 1.15
N LEU A 47 2.23 -3.98 1.73
CA LEU A 47 1.83 -4.03 3.13
C LEU A 47 0.48 -4.74 3.26
N GLY A 48 0.38 -5.77 4.09
CA GLY A 48 -0.88 -6.49 4.28
C GLY A 48 -0.86 -7.41 5.50
N GLU A 49 -1.99 -8.05 5.79
CA GLU A 49 -2.04 -9.08 6.81
C GLU A 49 -1.42 -10.38 6.31
N SER A 50 -0.76 -11.13 7.20
CA SER A 50 -0.19 -12.45 6.89
C SER A 50 -1.23 -13.50 6.49
N LYS A 51 -2.52 -13.29 6.79
CA LYS A 51 -3.62 -14.18 6.43
C LYS A 51 -4.42 -13.66 5.23
N GLY A 52 -4.56 -14.52 4.20
CA GLY A 52 -5.43 -14.27 3.05
C GLY A 52 -4.81 -13.40 1.95
N VAL A 53 -3.49 -13.40 1.86
CA VAL A 53 -2.72 -12.85 0.73
C VAL A 53 -2.05 -14.05 0.07
N ASP A 54 -2.82 -14.82 -0.69
CA ASP A 54 -2.27 -15.89 -1.54
C ASP A 54 -1.78 -15.26 -2.83
N LEU A 55 -0.62 -14.61 -2.73
CA LEU A 55 0.06 -13.94 -3.83
C LEU A 55 1.18 -14.82 -4.38
N ALA A 56 1.00 -16.15 -4.37
CA ALA A 56 2.03 -17.10 -4.78
C ALA A 56 2.61 -16.82 -6.18
N GLU A 57 1.89 -16.12 -7.05
CA GLU A 57 2.33 -15.74 -8.39
C GLU A 57 2.95 -14.32 -8.48
N VAL A 58 2.89 -13.53 -7.40
CA VAL A 58 3.43 -12.15 -7.37
C VAL A 58 4.81 -12.16 -6.72
N THR A 59 5.82 -11.75 -7.49
CA THR A 59 7.22 -11.65 -7.04
C THR A 59 7.52 -10.47 -6.11
N ILE A 60 6.50 -9.73 -5.68
CA ILE A 60 6.64 -8.54 -4.84
C ILE A 60 6.71 -8.96 -3.37
N PRO A 61 7.72 -8.53 -2.60
CA PRO A 61 7.81 -8.84 -1.19
C PRO A 61 6.59 -8.33 -0.41
N VAL A 62 5.97 -9.22 0.36
CA VAL A 62 4.88 -8.89 1.27
C VAL A 62 5.46 -8.66 2.67
N VAL A 63 5.19 -7.49 3.23
CA VAL A 63 5.53 -7.17 4.61
C VAL A 63 4.26 -7.33 5.45
N PRO A 64 4.20 -8.34 6.33
CA PRO A 64 3.06 -8.51 7.21
C PRO A 64 3.02 -7.36 8.21
N ILE A 65 1.84 -6.76 8.39
CA ILE A 65 1.61 -5.84 9.49
C ILE A 65 1.18 -6.66 10.69
N GLU A 66 2.14 -6.93 11.56
CA GLU A 66 1.87 -7.45 12.89
C GLU A 66 1.46 -6.27 13.80
N PRO A 67 0.56 -6.48 14.78
CA PRO A 67 0.34 -5.49 15.83
C PRO A 67 1.71 -5.17 16.44
N LEU A 68 2.17 -3.91 16.35
CA LEU A 68 3.40 -3.52 17.02
C LEU A 68 3.25 -3.90 18.49
N ALA A 69 4.15 -4.75 18.99
CA ALA A 69 4.32 -4.90 20.42
C ALA A 69 4.53 -3.50 21.02
N ALA A 70 3.94 -3.24 22.18
CA ALA A 70 3.98 -1.94 22.85
C ALA A 70 5.41 -1.41 23.15
N ASP A 71 6.44 -2.22 22.88
CA ASP A 71 7.85 -1.98 23.14
C ASP A 71 8.59 -1.34 21.93
N ALA A 72 7.90 -0.58 21.09
CA ALA A 72 8.56 0.12 19.99
C ALA A 72 9.38 1.32 20.53
N GLU A 73 10.64 1.07 20.86
CA GLU A 73 11.64 2.05 21.33
C GLU A 73 11.86 3.24 20.35
N LEU A 74 11.31 3.17 19.14
CA LEU A 74 11.42 4.20 18.09
C LEU A 74 10.04 4.83 17.81
N SER A 75 9.65 5.79 18.64
CA SER A 75 8.47 6.65 18.43
C SER A 75 8.78 7.98 17.74
N THR A 76 10.04 8.19 17.35
CA THR A 76 10.49 9.44 16.74
C THR A 76 10.18 9.47 15.24
N ASP A 77 9.90 10.68 14.74
CA ASP A 77 9.79 10.90 13.30
C ASP A 77 11.12 10.56 12.61
N PRO A 78 11.12 9.83 11.47
CA PRO A 78 12.36 9.54 10.73
C PRO A 78 13.07 10.81 10.20
N GLY A 79 12.41 11.97 10.19
CA GLY A 79 13.05 13.26 9.90
C GLY A 79 13.50 13.41 8.45
N LEU A 80 12.88 12.67 7.53
CA LEU A 80 13.14 12.79 6.10
C LEU A 80 12.67 14.16 5.58
N ARG A 81 13.45 14.74 4.66
CA ARG A 81 13.07 15.99 3.98
C ARG A 81 12.13 15.65 2.83
N LEU A 82 10.85 15.94 3.00
CA LEU A 82 9.79 15.71 2.00
C LEU A 82 9.21 17.05 1.52
N SER A 83 8.73 17.07 0.28
CA SER A 83 8.06 18.22 -0.33
C SER A 83 6.54 18.05 -0.28
N ALA A 84 5.81 19.16 -0.24
CA ALA A 84 4.36 19.15 -0.44
C ALA A 84 3.96 18.80 -1.88
N GLU A 85 4.91 18.83 -2.81
CA GLU A 85 4.73 18.44 -4.22
C GLU A 85 5.01 16.95 -4.46
N ASP A 86 5.53 16.23 -3.45
CA ASP A 86 5.74 14.79 -3.57
C ASP A 86 4.39 14.05 -3.60
N ALA A 87 4.31 13.02 -4.44
CA ALA A 87 3.11 12.20 -4.53
C ALA A 87 2.82 11.50 -3.19
N ALA A 88 1.56 11.52 -2.77
CA ALA A 88 1.13 10.85 -1.53
C ALA A 88 0.52 9.47 -1.81
N TYR A 89 -0.31 9.36 -2.84
CA TYR A 89 -0.97 8.11 -3.22
C TYR A 89 -1.23 8.03 -4.71
N VAL A 90 -1.56 6.82 -5.19
CA VAL A 90 -2.18 6.63 -6.50
C VAL A 90 -3.52 5.93 -6.33
N MET A 91 -4.60 6.50 -6.86
CA MET A 91 -5.93 5.86 -6.89
C MET A 91 -6.32 5.47 -8.31
N TYR A 92 -6.74 4.22 -8.48
CA TYR A 92 -7.20 3.72 -9.76
C TYR A 92 -8.68 3.99 -9.98
N THR A 93 -9.00 4.58 -11.13
CA THR A 93 -10.38 4.83 -11.58
C THR A 93 -10.70 3.97 -12.80
N SER A 94 -11.98 3.77 -13.14
CA SER A 94 -12.42 2.87 -14.22
C SER A 94 -11.95 3.27 -15.63
N GLY A 95 -11.53 4.51 -15.84
CA GLY A 95 -11.04 5.02 -17.13
C GLY A 95 -12.11 5.08 -18.23
N SER A 96 -12.11 6.14 -19.04
CA SER A 96 -13.06 6.29 -20.15
C SER A 96 -12.87 5.26 -21.28
N THR A 97 -11.68 4.67 -21.37
CA THR A 97 -11.30 3.66 -22.38
C THR A 97 -11.47 2.23 -21.87
N GLY A 98 -12.09 2.03 -20.70
CA GLY A 98 -12.32 0.72 -20.07
C GLY A 98 -11.12 0.13 -19.32
N LEU A 99 -9.91 0.66 -19.56
CA LEU A 99 -8.72 0.31 -18.79
C LEU A 99 -8.59 1.25 -17.58
N PRO A 100 -8.37 0.71 -16.36
CA PRO A 100 -8.18 1.54 -15.19
C PRO A 100 -6.98 2.49 -15.33
N LYS A 101 -7.08 3.69 -14.75
CA LYS A 101 -6.01 4.69 -14.78
C LYS A 101 -5.64 5.11 -13.36
N GLY A 102 -4.35 5.04 -13.04
CA GLY A 102 -3.80 5.56 -11.80
C GLY A 102 -3.79 7.09 -11.82
N VAL A 103 -4.43 7.71 -10.83
CA VAL A 103 -4.42 9.15 -10.58
C VAL A 103 -3.49 9.41 -9.41
N VAL A 104 -2.51 10.28 -9.62
CA VAL A 104 -1.58 10.78 -8.61
C VAL A 104 -2.17 12.02 -7.94
#